data_AF-A0A0F8Z3M5-F1
#
_entry.id   AF-A0A0F8Z3M5-F1
#
_cell.length_a   1.000
_cell.length_b   1.000
_cell.length_c   1.000
_cell.angle_alpha   90.00
_cell.angle_beta   90.00
_cell.angle_gamma   90.00
#
_symmetry.space_group_name_H-M   'P 1'
#
loop_
_entity.id
_entity.type
_entity.pdbx_description
1 polymer ?
#
loop_
_entity_poly.entity_id
_entity_poly.type
_entity_poly.pdbx_seq_one_letter_code
_entity_poly.pdbx_strand_id
1 'polypeptide(L)'
;IKYVCIKCNSEAVFLAEEQKQAYEVRKEYMWIERKLCYICWKQMRAIKAELYRVEREYCENKPKALSNKEFLTQWLDILELYPKFGKKANFARIDFVKKHLANNVW
;
A
#
# COMPACT_ATOMS: atom_id res chain seq x y z
N ILE A 1 22.15 -8.32 7.97
CA ILE A 1 22.29 -8.21 6.49
C ILE A 1 22.06 -6.76 6.09
N LYS A 2 22.99 -6.11 5.38
CA LYS A 2 22.81 -4.73 4.89
C LYS A 2 22.02 -4.76 3.58
N TYR A 3 21.10 -3.82 3.41
CA TYR A 3 20.31 -3.65 2.19
C TYR A 3 19.86 -2.19 2.04
N VAL A 4 19.44 -1.82 0.83
CA VAL A 4 18.90 -0.49 0.54
C VAL A 4 17.40 -0.58 0.37
N CYS A 5 16.66 0.30 1.04
CA CYS A 5 15.21 0.36 0.92
C CYS A 5 14.81 0.88 -0.46
N ILE A 6 14.03 0.10 -1.22
CA ILE A 6 13.59 0.50 -2.56
C ILE A 6 12.67 1.74 -2.59
N LYS A 7 12.06 2.12 -1.45
CA LYS A 7 11.10 3.23 -1.37
C LYS A 7 11.74 4.55 -0.94
N CYS A 8 12.64 4.53 0.04
CA CYS A 8 13.28 5.75 0.59
C CYS A 8 14.77 5.81 0.30
N ASN A 9 15.35 4.81 -0.36
CA ASN A 9 16.76 4.70 -0.70
C ASN A 9 17.72 4.78 0.49
N SER A 10 17.22 4.62 1.72
CA SER A 10 18.05 4.61 2.92
C SER A 10 18.70 3.24 3.09
N GLU A 11 19.94 3.25 3.57
CA GLU A 11 20.58 2.03 4.07
C GLU A 11 19.83 1.50 5.29
N ALA A 12 19.64 0.19 5.33
CA ALA A 12 19.01 -0.51 6.43
C ALA A 12 19.76 -1.78 6.75
N VAL A 13 19.70 -2.19 8.02
CA VAL A 13 20.30 -3.44 8.49
C VAL A 13 19.17 -4.33 8.96
N PHE A 14 19.09 -5.55 8.42
CA PHE A 14 18.17 -6.56 8.92
C PHE A 14 18.80 -7.20 10.15
N LEU A 15 18.39 -6.74 11.33
CA LEU A 15 18.95 -7.17 12.61
C LEU A 15 18.51 -8.61 12.94
N ALA A 16 19.29 -9.28 13.79
CA ALA A 16 18.97 -10.65 14.23
C ALA A 16 17.63 -10.71 14.98
N GLU A 17 17.32 -9.69 15.78
CA GLU A 17 16.03 -9.58 16.48
C GLU A 17 14.85 -9.44 15.52
N GLU A 18 14.99 -8.61 14.48
CA GLU A 18 13.96 -8.47 13.45
C GLU A 18 13.77 -9.75 12.64
N GLN A 19 14.86 -10.51 12.41
CA GLN A 19 14.82 -11.82 11.76
C GLN A 19 14.05 -12.83 12.61
N LYS A 20 14.35 -12.89 13.91
CA LYS A 20 13.62 -13.73 14.87
C LYS A 20 12.13 -13.40 14.87
N GLN A 21 11.79 -12.11 14.97
CA GLN A 21 10.38 -11.68 14.94
C GLN A 21 9.71 -11.98 13.59
N ALA A 22 10.42 -11.85 12.47
CA ALA A 22 9.91 -12.20 11.15
C ALA A 22 9.55 -13.68 11.04
N TYR A 23 10.45 -14.55 11.50
CA TYR A 23 10.28 -15.99 11.42
C TYR A 23 9.25 -16.50 12.43
N GLU A 24 9.41 -16.14 13.70
CA GLU A 24 8.63 -16.72 14.79
C GLU A 24 7.19 -16.20 14.83
N VAL A 25 7.02 -14.89 14.66
CA VAL A 25 5.72 -14.21 14.79
C VAL A 25 5.02 -14.08 13.44
N ARG A 26 5.72 -13.56 12.43
CA ARG A 26 5.12 -13.31 11.11
C ARG A 26 5.11 -14.53 10.20
N LYS A 27 5.80 -15.62 10.60
CA LYS A 27 5.97 -16.85 9.81
C LYS A 27 6.54 -16.58 8.41
N GLU A 28 7.39 -15.56 8.30
CA GLU A 28 8.11 -15.28 7.05
C GLU A 28 9.25 -16.28 6.88
N TYR A 29 9.51 -16.70 5.64
CA TYR A 29 10.59 -17.63 5.34
C TYR A 29 11.96 -17.01 5.72
N MET A 30 12.85 -17.81 6.31
CA MET A 30 14.12 -17.32 6.86
C MET A 30 15.05 -16.69 5.80
N TRP A 31 14.88 -17.04 4.53
CA TRP A 31 15.69 -16.57 3.41
C TRP A 31 15.02 -15.41 2.65
N ILE A 32 14.00 -14.78 3.23
CA ILE A 32 13.31 -13.67 2.58
C ILE A 32 14.22 -12.45 2.42
N GLU A 33 14.32 -11.95 1.19
CA GLU A 33 15.02 -10.71 0.93
C GLU A 33 14.19 -9.50 1.37
N ARG A 34 14.79 -8.65 2.21
CA ARG A 34 14.20 -7.38 2.62
C ARG A 34 14.42 -6.33 1.55
N LYS A 35 13.31 -5.84 0.99
CA LYS A 35 13.31 -4.73 0.02
C LYS A 35 12.97 -3.37 0.64
N LEU A 36 12.33 -3.37 1.81
CA LEU A 36 11.89 -2.16 2.51
C LEU A 36 12.51 -2.12 3.91
N CYS A 37 12.97 -0.94 4.32
CA CYS A 37 13.33 -0.71 5.72
C CYS A 37 12.10 -0.88 6.62
N TYR A 38 12.31 -1.09 7.92
CA TYR A 38 11.23 -1.30 8.88
C TYR A 38 10.13 -0.21 8.82
N ILE A 39 10.53 1.06 8.69
CA ILE A 39 9.60 2.19 8.60
C ILE A 39 8.75 2.11 7.33
N CYS A 40 9.38 1.91 6.18
CA CYS A 40 8.66 1.81 4.91
C CYS A 40 7.80 0.55 4.84
N TRP A 41 8.24 -0.54 5.47
CA TRP A 41 7.44 -1.75 5.59
C TRP A 41 6.19 -1.52 6.46
N LYS A 42 6.32 -0.85 7.60
CA LYS A 42 5.19 -0.49 8.47
C LYS A 42 4.20 0.42 7.75
N GLN A 43 4.70 1.43 7.03
CA GLN A 43 3.87 2.32 6.19
C GLN A 43 3.12 1.53 5.11
N MET A 44 3.81 0.64 4.38
CA MET A 44 3.19 -0.20 3.35
C MET A 44 2.06 -1.06 3.93
N ARG A 45 2.23 -1.60 5.14
CA ARG A 45 1.17 -2.37 5.81
C ARG A 45 -0.04 -1.52 6.17
N ALA A 46 0.17 -0.30 6.66
CA ALA A 46 -0.92 0.63 6.93
C ALA A 46 -1.68 0.99 5.64
N ILE A 47 -0.96 1.31 4.56
CA ILE A 47 -1.54 1.59 3.23
C ILE A 47 -2.33 0.40 2.71
N LYS A 48 -1.83 -0.83 2.87
CA LYS A 48 -2.54 -2.04 2.47
C LYS A 48 -3.85 -2.21 3.24
N ALA A 49 -3.83 -1.97 4.55
CA ALA A 49 -5.03 -2.06 5.38
C ALA A 49 -6.06 -1.00 4.99
N GLU A 50 -5.60 0.23 4.71
CA GLU A 50 -6.47 1.33 4.28
C GLU A 50 -7.05 1.08 2.89
N LEU A 51 -6.26 0.57 1.95
CA LEU A 51 -6.76 0.18 0.63
C LEU A 51 -7.88 -0.86 0.75
N TYR A 52 -7.71 -1.86 1.62
CA TYR A 52 -8.75 -2.85 1.89
C TYR A 52 -10.01 -2.24 2.52
N ARG A 53 -9.86 -1.28 3.44
CA ARG A 53 -10.99 -0.54 4.04
C ARG A 53 -11.77 0.22 2.98
N VAL A 54 -11.08 1.00 2.14
CA VAL A 54 -11.66 1.81 1.06
C VAL A 54 -12.34 0.92 0.01
N GLU A 55 -11.70 -0.17 -0.40
CA GLU A 55 -12.30 -1.13 -1.35
C GLU A 55 -13.56 -1.80 -0.78
N ARG A 56 -13.57 -2.10 0.52
CA ARG A 56 -14.76 -2.62 1.20
C ARG A 56 -15.89 -1.58 1.21
N GLU A 57 -15.60 -0.35 1.61
CA GLU A 57 -16.58 0.74 1.64
C GLU A 57 -17.20 0.99 0.25
N TYR A 58 -16.38 0.94 -0.81
CA TYR A 58 -16.85 0.99 -2.18
C TYR A 58 -17.80 -0.18 -2.53
N CYS A 59 -17.48 -1.40 -2.09
CA CYS A 59 -18.33 -2.58 -2.33
C CYS A 59 -19.66 -2.52 -1.56
N GLU A 60 -19.64 -1.98 -0.33
CA GLU A 60 -20.82 -1.87 0.53
C GLU A 60 -21.79 -0.79 0.06
N ASN A 61 -21.29 0.36 -0.42
CA ASN A 61 -22.15 1.43 -0.92
C ASN A 61 -21.53 2.17 -2.12
N LYS A 62 -21.59 1.50 -3.27
CA LYS A 62 -21.02 2.00 -4.52
C LYS A 62 -21.58 3.38 -4.94
N PRO A 63 -22.90 3.66 -4.93
CA PRO A 63 -23.41 4.97 -5.32
C PRO A 63 -22.85 6.10 -4.45
N LYS A 64 -22.86 5.94 -3.12
CA LYS A 64 -22.31 6.92 -2.17
C LYS A 64 -20.81 7.13 -2.35
N ALA A 65 -20.06 6.04 -2.55
CA ALA A 65 -18.63 6.09 -2.76
C ALA A 65 -18.29 6.85 -4.06
N LEU A 66 -19.04 6.62 -5.13
CA LEU A 66 -18.81 7.26 -6.44
C LEU A 66 -19.26 8.72 -6.50
N SER A 67 -20.21 9.14 -5.65
CA SER A 67 -20.63 10.54 -5.54
C SER A 67 -19.75 11.36 -4.59
N ASN A 68 -18.81 10.74 -3.86
CA ASN A 68 -17.96 11.43 -2.89
C ASN A 68 -16.56 11.71 -3.48
N LYS A 69 -16.27 12.99 -3.74
CA LYS A 69 -14.99 13.45 -4.28
C LYS A 69 -13.80 13.12 -3.38
N GLU A 70 -13.95 13.37 -2.08
CA GLU A 70 -12.89 13.18 -1.09
C GLU A 70 -12.52 11.70 -1.00
N PHE A 71 -13.53 10.83 -0.97
CA PHE A 71 -13.34 9.38 -1.00
C PHE A 71 -12.58 8.93 -2.24
N LEU A 72 -12.98 9.39 -3.44
CA LEU A 72 -12.32 9.02 -4.70
C LEU A 72 -10.90 9.56 -4.79
N THR A 73 -10.65 10.77 -4.27
CA THR A 73 -9.30 11.35 -4.21
C THR A 73 -8.40 10.54 -3.28
N GLN A 74 -8.88 10.25 -2.06
CA GLN A 74 -8.15 9.41 -1.11
C GLN A 74 -7.86 8.02 -1.70
N TRP A 75 -8.84 7.41 -2.37
CA TRP A 75 -8.65 6.10 -2.99
C TRP A 75 -7.58 6.13 -4.08
N LEU A 76 -7.60 7.17 -4.92
CA LEU A 76 -6.58 7.36 -5.95
C LEU A 76 -5.18 7.51 -5.36
N ASP A 77 -5.02 8.35 -4.34
CA ASP A 77 -3.73 8.59 -3.69
C ASP A 77 -3.13 7.29 -3.15
N ILE A 78 -3.95 6.45 -2.52
CA ILE A 78 -3.52 5.16 -1.97
C ILE A 78 -3.14 4.18 -3.09
N LEU A 79 -3.93 4.12 -4.17
CA LEU A 79 -3.67 3.27 -5.33
C LEU A 79 -2.36 3.63 -6.04
N GLU A 80 -2.03 4.92 -6.13
CA GLU A 80 -0.78 5.40 -6.73
C GLU A 80 0.41 5.32 -5.78
N LEU A 81 0.18 5.37 -4.46
CA LEU A 81 1.23 5.28 -3.45
C LEU A 81 1.69 3.83 -3.22
N TYR A 82 0.77 2.85 -3.22
CA TYR A 82 1.11 1.45 -2.92
C TYR A 82 2.22 0.85 -3.80
N PRO A 83 2.26 1.11 -5.13
CA PRO A 83 3.32 0.63 -6.02
C PRO A 83 4.71 1.16 -5.67
N LYS A 84 4.82 2.37 -5.06
CA LYS A 84 6.08 2.96 -4.62
C LYS A 84 6.79 2.14 -3.53
N PHE A 85 6.09 1.16 -2.93
CA PHE A 85 6.65 0.18 -1.99
C PHE A 85 7.06 -1.14 -2.67
N GLY A 86 7.21 -1.17 -4.00
CA GLY A 86 7.58 -2.35 -4.78
C GLY A 86 6.45 -3.33 -4.99
N LYS A 87 5.21 -2.84 -5.04
CA LYS A 87 4.00 -3.64 -5.28
C LYS A 87 3.49 -3.40 -6.69
N LYS A 88 2.74 -4.37 -7.23
CA LYS A 88 2.14 -4.24 -8.56
C LYS A 88 1.04 -3.19 -8.50
N ALA A 89 1.08 -2.24 -9.44
CA ALA A 89 0.02 -1.26 -9.60
C ALA A 89 -1.27 -1.88 -10.15
N ASN A 90 -2.41 -1.42 -9.66
CA ASN A 90 -3.72 -1.77 -10.20
C ASN A 90 -4.16 -0.66 -11.18
N PHE A 91 -3.56 -0.65 -12.37
CA PHE A 91 -3.81 0.37 -13.39
C PHE A 91 -5.29 0.48 -13.76
N ALA A 92 -5.98 -0.66 -13.88
CA ALA A 92 -7.42 -0.68 -14.17
C ALA A 92 -8.23 0.11 -13.12
N ARG A 93 -7.89 -0.05 -11.83
CA ARG A 93 -8.57 0.69 -10.76
C ARG A 93 -8.18 2.16 -10.71
N ILE A 94 -6.90 2.48 -10.93
CA ILE A 94 -6.40 3.86 -11.02
C ILE A 94 -7.16 4.61 -12.12
N ASP A 95 -7.21 4.03 -13.34
CA ASP A 95 -7.87 4.66 -14.48
C ASP A 95 -9.38 4.79 -14.26
N PHE A 96 -10.01 3.80 -13.63
CA PHE A 96 -11.41 3.85 -13.24
C PHE A 96 -11.70 5.03 -12.31
N VAL A 97 -10.93 5.19 -11.23
CA VAL A 97 -11.10 6.29 -10.27
C VAL A 97 -10.83 7.63 -10.93
N LYS A 98 -9.77 7.75 -11.75
CA LYS A 98 -9.47 8.98 -12.51
C LYS A 98 -10.62 9.39 -13.43
N LYS A 99 -11.22 8.45 -14.15
CA LYS A 99 -12.37 8.72 -15.03
C LYS A 99 -13.59 9.21 -14.25
N HIS A 100 -13.91 8.58 -13.12
CA HIS A 100 -15.01 9.06 -12.28
C HIS A 100 -14.71 10.43 -11.67
N LEU A 101 -13.46 10.70 -11.29
CA LEU A 101 -13.08 12.01 -10.78
C LEU A 101 -13.25 13.13 -11.82
N ALA A 102 -13.00 12.83 -13.10
CA ALA A 102 -13.11 13.76 -14.22
C ALA A 102 -14.55 13.97 -14.71
N ASN A 103 -15.39 12.92 -14.64
CA ASN A 103 -16.74 12.94 -15.22
C ASN A 103 -17.81 13.43 -14.24
N ASN A 104 -17.56 13.38 -12.94
CA ASN A 104 -18.52 13.86 -11.95
C ASN A 104 -18.44 15.39 -11.81
N VAL A 105 -19.58 16.06 -11.93
CA VAL A 105 -19.75 17.44 -11.47
C VAL A 105 -20.09 17.36 -9.99
N TRP A 106 -19.22 17.90 -9.14
CA TRP A 106 -19.27 17.78 -7.68
C TRP A 106 -20.15 18.82 -7.02
#